data_AF-A0A960K2A6-F1
#
_entry.id   AF-A0A960K2A6-F1
#
_cell.length_a   1.000
_cell.length_b   1.000
_cell.length_c   1.000
_cell.angle_alpha   90.00
_cell.angle_beta   90.00
_cell.angle_gamma   90.00
#
_symmetry.space_group_name_H-M   'P 1'
#
loop_
_entity.id
_entity.type
_entity.pdbx_description
1 polymer ?
#
loop_
_entity_poly.entity_id
_entity_poly.type
_entity_poly.pdbx_seq_one_letter_code
_entity_poly.pdbx_strand_id
1 'polypeptide(L)'
;MGSGAALLDYDGDGDLDVYLVSANSDLGLGPEPGRFTNHLYRQGEGGRFEDVTEASGLGDRGYGMGVAVGDYDNDGHEDVYVANFGEDHLYRNLGDGTFEDV
;
A
#
# COMPACT_ATOMS: atom_id res chain seq x y z
N MET A 1 -9.25 6.66 14.69
CA MET A 1 -9.09 6.35 13.26
C MET A 1 -8.37 5.03 13.20
N GLY A 2 -8.83 4.08 12.38
CA GLY A 2 -8.24 2.74 12.26
C GLY A 2 -7.63 2.54 10.88
N SER A 3 -6.99 1.41 10.64
CA SER A 3 -6.45 1.05 9.34
C SER A 3 -7.50 1.02 8.23
N GLY A 4 -7.06 1.21 6.99
CA GLY A 4 -7.88 1.14 5.78
C GLY A 4 -7.48 -0.01 4.86
N ALA A 5 -8.28 -0.20 3.81
CA ALA A 5 -7.96 -1.06 2.69
C ALA A 5 -8.35 -0.34 1.39
N ALA A 6 -7.63 -0.63 0.32
CA ALA A 6 -7.94 -0.17 -1.02
C ALA A 6 -7.94 -1.35 -2.00
N LEU A 7 -8.73 -1.20 -3.06
CA LEU A 7 -8.67 -2.03 -4.26
C LEU A 7 -8.15 -1.18 -5.40
N LEU A 8 -7.21 -1.70 -6.16
CA LEU A 8 -6.56 -1.02 -7.30
C LEU A 8 -6.03 -2.05 -8.29
N ASP A 9 -5.94 -1.72 -9.56
CA ASP A 9 -5.28 -2.53 -10.60
C ASP A 9 -3.86 -1.96 -10.78
N TYR A 10 -2.92 -2.41 -9.93
CA TYR A 10 -1.62 -1.72 -9.83
C TYR A 10 -0.67 -2.06 -10.98
N ASP A 11 -0.82 -3.22 -11.61
CA ASP A 11 0.05 -3.69 -12.70
C ASP A 11 -0.65 -3.70 -14.08
N GLY A 12 -1.92 -3.27 -14.14
CA GLY A 12 -2.67 -3.07 -15.38
C GLY A 12 -3.13 -4.38 -16.03
N ASP A 13 -3.24 -5.46 -15.26
CA ASP A 13 -3.68 -6.76 -15.76
C ASP A 13 -5.22 -6.89 -15.84
N GLY A 14 -5.94 -5.91 -15.29
CA GLY A 14 -7.39 -5.80 -15.31
C GLY A 14 -8.09 -6.48 -14.13
N ASP A 15 -7.33 -7.11 -13.23
CA ASP A 15 -7.81 -7.66 -11.97
C ASP A 15 -7.59 -6.65 -10.82
N LEU A 16 -8.49 -6.66 -9.83
CA LEU A 16 -8.33 -5.79 -8.66
C LEU A 16 -7.45 -6.46 -7.60
N ASP A 17 -6.39 -5.78 -7.24
CA ASP A 17 -5.45 -6.12 -6.18
C ASP A 17 -5.88 -5.53 -4.85
N VAL A 18 -5.33 -6.06 -3.76
CA VAL A 18 -5.72 -5.65 -2.41
C VAL A 18 -4.53 -5.00 -1.71
N TYR A 19 -4.70 -3.73 -1.34
CA TYR A 19 -3.77 -3.04 -0.46
C TYR A 19 -4.36 -2.90 0.94
N LEU A 20 -3.63 -3.38 1.95
CA LEU A 20 -4.01 -3.31 3.36
C LEU A 20 -3.07 -2.39 4.10
N VAL A 21 -3.65 -1.35 4.72
CA VAL A 21 -2.92 -0.46 5.60
C VAL A 21 -2.91 -1.06 7.00
N SER A 22 -1.75 -1.05 7.67
CA SER A 22 -1.59 -1.51 9.04
C SER A 22 -1.38 -0.30 9.96
N ALA A 23 -2.03 -0.34 11.14
CA ALA A 23 -1.71 0.60 12.20
C ALA A 23 -0.46 0.10 12.95
N ASN A 24 0.72 0.23 12.35
CA ASN A 24 1.94 -0.08 13.07
C ASN A 24 2.13 0.94 14.20
N SER A 25 2.33 0.45 15.42
CA SER A 25 2.51 1.32 16.57
C SER A 25 3.93 1.20 17.09
N ASP A 26 4.84 1.95 16.46
CA ASP A 26 6.06 2.42 17.11
C ASP A 26 5.76 3.46 18.22
N LEU A 27 4.54 3.44 18.76
CA LEU A 27 4.13 4.16 19.99
C LEU A 27 4.77 3.56 21.25
N GLY A 28 5.66 2.57 21.13
CA GLY A 28 6.29 1.88 22.25
C GLY A 28 5.32 0.98 23.04
N LEU A 29 4.19 0.59 22.43
CA LEU A 29 3.12 -0.19 23.08
C LEU A 29 3.19 -1.70 22.78
N GLY A 30 4.03 -2.13 21.83
CA GLY A 30 4.22 -3.52 21.44
C GLY A 30 5.63 -4.04 21.74
N PRO A 31 5.82 -5.37 21.84
CA PRO A 31 7.10 -5.96 22.25
C PRO A 31 8.20 -5.89 21.17
N GLU A 32 7.86 -5.61 19.91
CA GLU A 32 8.79 -5.68 18.76
C GLU A 32 8.52 -4.52 17.79
N PRO A 33 9.43 -3.53 17.67
CA PRO A 33 9.36 -2.50 16.64
C PRO A 33 9.37 -3.10 15.22
N GLY A 34 8.62 -2.51 14.29
CA GLY A 34 8.65 -2.90 12.87
C GLY A 34 8.01 -4.25 12.50
N ARG A 35 7.21 -4.85 13.39
CA ARG A 35 6.49 -6.12 13.10
C ARG A 35 5.38 -5.96 12.07
N PHE A 36 4.79 -4.77 11.95
CA PHE A 36 3.63 -4.54 11.08
C PHE A 36 4.03 -3.62 9.93
N THR A 37 3.67 -4.02 8.72
CA THR A 37 3.83 -3.28 7.47
C THR A 37 2.47 -3.21 6.79
N ASN A 38 2.28 -2.22 5.94
CA ASN A 38 1.24 -2.30 4.93
C ASN A 38 1.56 -3.45 3.98
N HIS A 39 0.53 -4.05 3.39
CA HIS A 39 0.66 -5.20 2.51
C HIS A 39 -0.05 -4.97 1.19
N LEU A 40 0.62 -5.29 0.08
CA LEU A 40 0.02 -5.38 -1.25
C LEU A 40 -0.08 -6.86 -1.65
N TYR A 41 -1.29 -7.28 -2.01
CA TYR A 41 -1.58 -8.60 -2.53
C TYR A 41 -2.05 -8.51 -3.97
N ARG A 42 -1.30 -9.10 -4.89
CA ARG A 42 -1.70 -9.22 -6.30
C ARG A 42 -2.70 -10.36 -6.47
N GLN A 43 -3.83 -10.10 -7.12
CA GLN A 43 -4.75 -11.14 -7.54
C GLN A 43 -4.19 -11.88 -8.77
N GLY A 44 -4.25 -13.20 -8.78
CA GLY A 44 -3.82 -14.03 -9.89
C GLY A 44 -4.87 -15.06 -10.28
N GLU A 45 -4.46 -16.01 -11.12
CA GLU A 45 -5.37 -17.00 -11.73
C GLU A 45 -6.23 -17.74 -10.68
N GLY A 46 -7.53 -17.78 -10.94
CA GLY A 46 -8.49 -18.44 -10.06
C GLY A 46 -8.77 -17.71 -8.75
N GLY A 47 -8.47 -16.40 -8.67
CA GLY A 47 -8.75 -15.56 -7.50
C GLY A 47 -7.80 -15.82 -6.32
N ARG A 48 -6.59 -16.34 -6.61
CA ARG A 48 -5.54 -16.54 -5.60
C ARG A 48 -4.79 -15.23 -5.42
N PHE A 49 -4.31 -14.97 -4.21
CA PHE A 49 -3.54 -13.77 -3.90
C PHE A 49 -2.08 -14.12 -3.59
N GLU A 50 -1.17 -13.31 -4.11
CA GLU A 50 0.27 -13.38 -3.86
C GLU A 50 0.73 -12.11 -3.15
N ASP A 51 1.52 -12.26 -2.08
CA ASP A 51 2.12 -11.11 -1.39
C ASP A 51 3.26 -10.54 -2.22
N VAL A 52 3.07 -9.30 -2.69
CA VAL A 52 4.02 -8.56 -3.54
C VAL A 52 4.54 -7.30 -2.83
N THR A 53 4.36 -7.20 -1.51
CA THR A 53 4.67 -6.02 -0.71
C THR A 53 6.12 -5.56 -0.85
N GLU A 54 7.07 -6.50 -0.69
CA GLU A 54 8.50 -6.17 -0.78
C GLU A 54 8.91 -5.80 -2.21
N ALA A 55 8.36 -6.49 -3.20
CA ALA A 55 8.68 -6.26 -4.61
C ALA A 55 8.12 -4.93 -5.13
N SER A 56 6.93 -4.53 -4.66
CA SER A 56 6.27 -3.29 -5.07
C SER A 56 6.82 -2.04 -4.39
N GLY A 57 7.42 -2.17 -3.20
CA GLY A 57 7.87 -1.01 -2.42
C GLY A 57 6.79 -0.38 -1.54
N LEU A 58 5.54 -0.87 -1.55
CA LEU A 58 4.42 -0.34 -0.75
C LEU A 58 4.39 -0.80 0.72
N GLY A 59 5.53 -1.24 1.25
CA GLY A 59 5.69 -1.73 2.61
C GLY A 59 5.88 -0.65 3.67
N ASP A 60 5.03 0.39 3.67
CA ASP A 60 5.05 1.43 4.70
C ASP A 60 4.87 0.80 6.09
N ARG A 61 5.67 1.27 7.05
CA ARG A 61 5.65 0.83 8.46
C ARG A 61 5.14 1.92 9.40
N GLY A 62 4.56 3.00 8.89
CA GLY A 62 3.89 4.05 9.65
C GLY A 62 2.67 3.56 10.41
N TYR A 63 2.14 4.42 11.29
CA TYR A 63 0.84 4.18 11.92
C TYR A 63 -0.26 4.57 10.92
N GLY A 64 -0.62 3.64 10.04
CA GLY A 64 -1.62 3.86 9.02
C GLY A 64 -3.02 4.13 9.57
N MET A 65 -3.62 5.23 9.14
CA MET A 65 -4.98 5.68 9.45
C MET A 65 -5.95 5.59 8.27
N GLY A 66 -5.45 5.44 7.05
CA GLY A 66 -6.29 5.36 5.86
C GLY A 66 -5.47 5.31 4.58
N VAL A 67 -6.15 4.96 3.49
CA VAL A 67 -5.59 4.96 2.14
C VAL A 67 -6.58 5.60 1.18
N ALA A 68 -6.04 6.31 0.19
CA ALA A 68 -6.75 6.70 -1.02
C ALA A 68 -5.94 6.26 -2.26
N VAL A 69 -6.64 6.01 -3.36
CA VAL A 69 -6.04 5.62 -4.64
C VAL A 69 -6.49 6.62 -5.71
N GLY A 70 -5.58 6.98 -6.60
CA GLY A 70 -5.88 7.77 -7.78
C GLY A 70 -4.63 8.16 -8.54
N ASP A 71 -4.78 8.37 -9.84
CA ASP A 71 -3.73 8.86 -10.75
C ASP A 71 -3.50 10.36 -10.52
N TYR A 72 -2.51 10.74 -9.70
CA TYR A 72 -2.32 12.13 -9.25
C TYR A 72 -1.55 12.98 -10.26
N ASP A 73 -0.70 12.35 -11.08
CA ASP A 73 0.16 13.03 -12.05
C ASP A 73 -0.31 12.84 -13.51
N ASN A 74 -1.40 12.10 -13.70
CA ASN A 74 -2.06 11.84 -14.97
C ASN A 74 -1.16 11.04 -15.95
N ASP A 75 -0.36 10.11 -15.42
CA ASP A 75 0.45 9.19 -16.23
C ASP A 75 -0.28 7.89 -16.62
N GLY A 76 -1.49 7.69 -16.09
CA GLY A 76 -2.36 6.56 -16.39
C GLY A 76 -2.17 5.36 -15.47
N HIS A 77 -1.34 5.48 -14.43
CA HIS A 77 -1.16 4.47 -13.39
C HIS A 77 -1.80 4.93 -12.07
N GLU A 78 -2.39 4.00 -11.33
CA GLU A 78 -3.05 4.32 -10.06
C GLU A 78 -2.01 4.50 -8.95
N ASP A 79 -1.93 5.69 -8.36
CA ASP A 79 -1.04 6.00 -7.23
C ASP A 79 -1.73 5.77 -5.88
N VAL A 80 -0.93 5.65 -4.81
CA VAL A 80 -1.42 5.32 -3.46
C VAL A 80 -1.02 6.39 -2.46
N TYR A 81 -2.01 7.00 -1.81
CA TYR A 81 -1.78 7.91 -0.68
C TYR A 81 -2.08 7.21 0.64
N VAL A 82 -1.12 7.18 1.56
CA VAL A 82 -1.26 6.63 2.91
C VAL A 82 -1.28 7.77 3.92
N ALA A 83 -2.41 7.91 4.62
CA ALA A 83 -2.53 8.80 5.76
C ALA A 83 -2.03 8.08 7.01
N ASN A 84 -1.13 8.71 7.76
CA ASN A 84 -0.48 8.15 8.93
C ASN A 84 -0.69 9.03 10.18
N PHE A 85 -0.52 8.44 11.37
CA PHE A 85 -0.22 9.22 12.56
C PHE A 85 1.23 9.70 12.50
N GLY A 86 1.47 10.79 11.78
CA GLY A 86 2.81 11.32 11.56
C GLY A 86 2.97 11.85 10.15
N GLU A 87 4.03 11.39 9.48
CA GLU A 87 4.30 11.68 8.08
C GLU A 87 3.41 10.82 7.18
N ASP A 88 2.60 11.48 6.36
CA ASP A 88 1.84 10.84 5.30
C ASP A 88 2.76 10.55 4.12
N HIS A 89 2.46 9.50 3.36
CA HIS A 89 3.24 9.11 2.19
C HIS A 89 2.37 9.12 0.93
N LEU A 90 2.94 9.61 -0.17
CA LEU A 90 2.35 9.51 -1.51
C LEU A 90 3.27 8.63 -2.35
N TYR A 91 2.76 7.47 -2.71
CA TYR A 91 3.46 6.49 -3.52
C TYR A 91 3.02 6.61 -4.97
N ARG A 92 3.95 7.04 -5.83
CA ARG A 92 3.75 7.08 -7.27
C ARG A 92 3.97 5.70 -7.87
N ASN A 93 3.04 5.22 -8.69
CA ASN A 93 3.20 3.98 -9.45
C ASN A 93 4.07 4.23 -10.69
N LEU A 94 5.11 3.42 -10.89
CA LEU A 94 6.04 3.57 -12.01
C LEU A 94 5.60 2.83 -13.28
N GLY A 95 4.45 2.14 -13.24
CA GLY A 95 3.88 1.39 -14.37
C GLY A 95 4.57 0.06 -14.64
N ASP A 96 5.54 -0.34 -13.81
CA ASP A 96 6.24 -1.63 -13.87
C ASP A 96 5.96 -2.53 -12.66
N GLY A 97 4.92 -2.19 -11.90
CA GLY A 97 4.51 -2.88 -10.68
C GLY A 97 5.28 -2.45 -9.44
N THR A 98 6.08 -1.39 -9.53
CA THR A 98 6.81 -0.79 -8.41
C THR A 98 6.36 0.64 -8.13
N PHE A 99 6.62 1.08 -6.90
CA PHE A 99 6.23 2.39 -6.40
C PHE A 99 7.42 3.16 -5.82
N GLU A 100 7.40 4.48 -5.96
CA GLU A 100 8.35 5.40 -5.32
C GLU A 100 7.61 6.38 -4.38
N ASP A 101 8.25 6.76 -3.27
CA ASP A 101 7.76 7.78 -2.34
C ASP A 101 8.20 9.19 -2.81
N VAL A 102 7.29 10.17 -2.80
CA VAL A 102 7.42 11.49 -3.47
C VAL A 102 7.66 12.64 -2.50
#